data_AF-L9VFA1-F1
#
_entry.id   AF-L9VFA1-F1
#
_cell.length_a   1.000
_cell.length_b   1.000
_cell.length_c   1.000
_cell.angle_alpha   90.00
_cell.angle_beta   90.00
_cell.angle_gamma   90.00
#
_symmetry.space_group_name_H-M   'P 1'
#
loop_
_entity.id
_entity.type
_entity.pdbx_description
1 polymer ?
#
loop_
_entity_poly.entity_id
_entity_poly.type
_entity_poly.pdbx_seq_one_letter_code
_entity_poly.pdbx_strand_id
1 'polypeptide(L)'
;MTFCDGQFAYRHRQAPIELVADRTAATRSHPGLGLSRCWELRYQYSLGDQSIAESIGHVSTRRAAVEGVLQCMHHIHESVDELCGPVEIQDVLDRVRFSDVVPDGQSPTR
;
A
#
# COMPACT_ATOMS: atom_id res chain seq x y z
N MET A 1 19.79 -16.91 -1.06
CA MET A 1 20.07 -15.49 -1.34
C MET A 1 19.04 -15.05 -2.37
N THR A 2 17.90 -14.53 -1.90
CA THR A 2 16.76 -14.19 -2.75
C THR A 2 16.89 -12.71 -3.08
N PHE A 3 17.22 -12.40 -4.34
CA PHE A 3 17.24 -11.02 -4.84
C PHE A 3 15.80 -10.49 -4.91
N CYS A 4 15.32 -9.90 -3.84
CA CYS A 4 14.05 -9.17 -3.84
C CYS A 4 14.27 -7.75 -4.41
N ASP A 5 14.51 -7.65 -5.73
CA ASP A 5 14.71 -6.37 -6.47
C ASP A 5 13.42 -5.52 -6.60
N GLY A 6 12.51 -5.61 -5.63
CA GLY A 6 11.15 -5.13 -5.81
C GLY A 6 10.52 -4.53 -4.57
N GLN A 7 11.29 -4.08 -3.58
CA GLN A 7 10.73 -3.39 -2.43
C GLN A 7 11.28 -1.96 -2.36
N PHE A 8 10.42 -1.01 -2.03
CA PHE A 8 10.85 0.31 -1.58
C PHE A 8 9.92 0.82 -0.49
N ALA A 9 10.50 1.55 0.44
CA ALA A 9 9.79 2.15 1.57
C ALA A 9 9.96 3.67 1.53
N TYR A 10 8.91 4.36 1.96
CA TYR A 10 8.90 5.78 2.20
C TYR A 10 8.50 6.03 3.64
N ARG A 11 9.38 6.69 4.40
CA ARG A 11 9.13 7.10 5.77
C ARG A 11 9.34 8.60 5.91
N HIS A 12 8.30 9.30 6.34
CA HIS A 12 8.42 10.70 6.73
C HIS A 12 8.84 10.80 8.20
N ARG A 13 9.64 11.81 8.56
CA ARG A 13 10.15 11.97 9.94
C ARG A 13 9.08 12.30 10.98
N GLN A 14 7.98 12.93 10.56
CA GLN A 14 6.93 13.43 11.46
C GLN A 14 5.78 12.45 11.71
N ALA A 15 5.53 11.50 10.80
CA ALA A 15 4.46 10.52 10.96
C ALA A 15 5.04 9.19 11.47
N PRO A 16 4.45 8.53 12.47
CA PRO A 16 4.93 7.25 13.01
C PRO A 16 4.58 6.06 12.11
N ILE A 17 4.54 6.29 10.80
CA ILE A 17 4.20 5.28 9.80
C ILE A 17 5.23 5.21 8.68
N GLU A 18 5.30 4.04 8.06
CA GLU A 18 6.10 3.76 6.88
C GLU A 18 5.19 3.24 5.77
N LEU A 19 5.31 3.80 4.57
CA LEU A 19 4.62 3.30 3.40
C LEU A 19 5.57 2.39 2.62
N VAL A 20 5.14 1.18 2.31
CA VAL A 20 5.96 0.18 1.64
C VAL A 20 5.27 -0.27 0.36
N ALA A 21 6.02 -0.30 -0.73
CA ALA A 21 5.62 -0.99 -1.95
C ALA A 21 6.48 -2.25 -2.10
N ASP A 22 5.83 -3.39 -2.26
CA ASP A 22 6.50 -4.69 -2.37
C ASP A 22 6.02 -5.44 -3.61
N ARG A 23 6.96 -5.93 -4.42
CA ARG A 23 6.67 -6.69 -5.62
C ARG A 23 6.32 -8.12 -5.25
N THR A 24 5.02 -8.39 -5.18
CA THR A 24 4.50 -9.70 -4.80
C THR A 24 4.07 -10.55 -6.01
N ALA A 25 3.87 -11.83 -5.76
CA ALA A 25 3.25 -12.71 -6.73
C ALA A 25 1.77 -12.32 -6.88
N ALA A 26 1.29 -12.29 -8.11
CA ALA A 26 -0.10 -11.98 -8.42
C ALA A 26 -1.05 -13.18 -8.13
N THR A 27 -0.76 -13.98 -7.10
CA THR A 27 -1.49 -15.22 -6.77
C THR A 27 -2.95 -15.00 -6.40
N ARG A 28 -3.34 -13.75 -6.12
CA ARG A 28 -4.73 -13.30 -5.87
C ARG A 28 -5.27 -12.34 -6.93
N SER A 29 -4.49 -12.05 -7.97
CA SER A 29 -4.91 -11.18 -9.06
C SER A 29 -5.81 -11.94 -10.02
N HIS A 30 -6.91 -11.30 -10.42
CA HIS A 30 -7.96 -11.90 -11.24
C HIS A 30 -7.38 -12.71 -12.43
N PRO A 31 -7.84 -13.96 -12.68
CA PRO A 31 -7.31 -14.83 -13.74
C PRO A 31 -7.40 -14.22 -15.14
N GLY A 32 -8.27 -13.20 -15.33
CA GLY A 32 -8.43 -12.47 -16.57
C GLY A 32 -7.32 -11.46 -16.91
N LEU A 33 -6.41 -11.10 -15.99
CA LEU A 33 -5.35 -10.11 -16.27
C LEU A 33 -4.03 -10.72 -16.76
N GLY A 34 -3.83 -12.04 -16.59
CA GLY A 34 -2.59 -12.71 -17.01
C GLY A 34 -1.31 -12.21 -16.32
N LEU A 35 -1.44 -11.46 -15.22
CA LEU A 35 -0.32 -10.93 -14.46
C LEU A 35 0.30 -12.03 -13.59
N SER A 36 1.62 -12.21 -13.67
CA SER A 36 2.37 -13.09 -12.77
C SER A 36 2.85 -12.39 -11.50
N ARG A 37 2.96 -11.05 -11.54
CA ARG A 37 3.44 -10.20 -10.45
C ARG A 37 2.70 -8.86 -10.45
N CYS A 38 2.55 -8.31 -9.27
CA CYS A 38 2.05 -6.96 -9.03
C CYS A 38 2.88 -6.31 -7.92
N TRP A 39 2.52 -5.08 -7.56
CA TRP A 39 3.05 -4.36 -6.42
C TRP A 39 1.95 -4.20 -5.40
N GLU A 40 2.18 -4.69 -4.19
CA GLU A 40 1.33 -4.45 -3.03
C GLU A 40 1.80 -3.18 -2.33
N LEU A 41 0.88 -2.25 -2.13
CA LEU A 41 1.09 -1.05 -1.33
C LEU A 41 0.59 -1.32 0.08
N ARG A 42 1.43 -1.03 1.08
CA ARG A 42 1.15 -1.25 2.49
C ARG A 42 1.52 -0.02 3.30
N TYR A 43 0.88 0.16 4.45
CA TYR A 43 1.39 1.01 5.50
C TYR A 43 1.77 0.17 6.71
N GLN A 44 2.80 0.60 7.42
CA GLN A 44 3.32 -0.05 8.61
C GLN A 44 3.39 0.95 9.75
N TYR A 45 3.05 0.49 10.95
CA TYR A 45 3.11 1.29 12.17
C TYR A 45 3.53 0.42 13.36
N SER A 46 4.05 1.07 14.40
CA SER A 46 4.42 0.39 15.64
C SER A 46 3.29 0.53 16.66
N LEU A 47 2.89 -0.60 17.27
CA LEU A 47 2.00 -0.65 18.41
C LEU A 47 2.72 -1.35 19.57
N GLY A 48 3.28 -0.57 20.49
CA GLY A 48 4.22 -1.09 21.48
C GLY A 48 5.45 -1.68 20.79
N ASP A 49 5.78 -2.94 21.11
CA ASP A 49 6.91 -3.68 20.52
C ASP A 49 6.57 -4.40 19.21
N GLN A 50 5.32 -4.27 18.73
CA GLN A 50 4.85 -4.93 17.53
C GLN A 50 4.87 -3.99 16.32
N SER A 51 5.35 -4.49 15.19
CA SER A 51 5.17 -3.84 13.88
C SER A 51 3.97 -4.46 13.19
N ILE A 52 2.97 -3.65 12.90
CA ILE A 52 1.76 -4.04 12.16
C ILE A 52 1.90 -3.52 10.73
N ALA A 53 1.50 -4.33 9.75
CA ALA A 53 1.50 -3.99 8.34
C ALA A 53 0.12 -4.26 7.75
N GLU A 54 -0.48 -3.25 7.14
CA GLU A 54 -1.82 -3.31 6.56
C GLU A 54 -1.76 -3.04 5.06
N SER A 55 -2.60 -3.74 4.31
CA SER A 55 -2.65 -3.63 2.84
C SER A 55 -3.54 -2.47 2.42
N ILE A 56 -3.03 -1.64 1.51
CA ILE A 56 -3.75 -0.52 0.91
C ILE A 56 -4.35 -0.95 -0.43
N GLY A 57 -3.62 -1.74 -1.20
CA GLY A 57 -4.07 -2.27 -2.49
C GLY A 57 -2.94 -2.70 -3.41
N HIS A 58 -3.30 -3.15 -4.61
CA HIS A 58 -2.36 -3.68 -5.59
C HIS A 58 -2.35 -2.86 -6.89
N VAL A 59 -1.17 -2.68 -7.47
CA VAL A 59 -0.98 -2.03 -8.77
C VAL A 59 -0.05 -2.86 -9.67
N SER A 60 -0.23 -2.78 -10.98
CA SER A 60 0.49 -3.69 -11.90
C SER A 60 1.91 -3.23 -12.27
N THR A 61 2.24 -1.95 -12.10
CA THR A 61 3.53 -1.38 -12.52
C THR A 61 4.32 -0.75 -11.36
N ARG A 62 5.65 -0.72 -11.49
CA ARG A 62 6.52 -0.04 -10.51
C ARG A 62 6.26 1.46 -10.46
N ARG A 63 5.95 2.08 -11.61
CA ARG A 63 5.62 3.50 -11.71
C ARG A 63 4.36 3.81 -10.92
N ALA A 64 3.29 3.04 -11.14
CA ALA A 64 2.05 3.17 -10.37
C ALA A 64 2.28 2.96 -8.87
N ALA A 65 3.19 2.06 -8.49
CA ALA A 65 3.54 1.86 -7.09
C ALA A 65 4.25 3.09 -6.48
N VAL A 66 5.19 3.68 -7.20
CA VAL A 66 5.90 4.90 -6.76
C VAL A 66 4.92 6.06 -6.63
N GLU A 67 4.09 6.27 -7.66
CA GLU A 67 3.04 7.29 -7.66
C GLU A 67 2.07 7.10 -6.49
N GLY A 68 1.62 5.86 -6.26
CA GLY A 68 0.71 5.51 -5.17
C GLY A 68 1.30 5.81 -3.80
N VAL A 69 2.54 5.41 -3.52
CA VAL A 69 3.21 5.73 -2.25
C VAL A 69 3.30 7.24 -2.02
N LEU A 70 3.66 8.01 -3.06
CA LEU A 70 3.76 9.47 -2.95
C LEU A 70 2.39 10.11 -2.74
N GLN A 71 1.35 9.64 -3.43
CA GLN A 71 -0.02 10.13 -3.26
C GLN A 71 -0.55 9.83 -1.85
N CYS A 72 -0.34 8.60 -1.35
CA CYS A 72 -0.70 8.22 0.01
C CYS A 72 -0.07 9.17 1.02
N MET A 73 1.25 9.39 0.89
CA MET A 73 1.96 10.28 1.80
C MET A 73 1.45 11.72 1.71
N HIS A 74 1.18 12.22 0.51
CA HIS A 74 0.60 13.55 0.35
C HIS A 74 -0.76 13.68 1.05
N HIS A 75 -1.65 12.69 0.92
CA HIS A 75 -2.96 12.74 1.59
C HIS A 75 -2.84 12.63 3.11
N ILE A 76 -1.93 11.77 3.60
CA ILE A 76 -1.59 11.70 5.03
C ILE A 76 -1.12 13.07 5.51
N HIS A 77 -0.25 13.75 4.74
CA HIS A 77 0.28 15.08 5.05
C HIS A 77 -0.77 16.20 5.08
N GLU A 78 -1.71 16.19 4.15
CA GLU A 78 -2.80 17.18 4.14
C GLU A 78 -3.81 16.95 5.29
N SER A 79 -3.76 15.79 5.95
CA SER A 79 -4.68 15.40 7.03
C SER A 79 -4.08 15.55 8.45
N VAL A 80 -2.86 16.08 8.58
CA VAL A 80 -1.99 15.96 9.78
C VAL A 80 -2.47 16.67 11.04
N ASP A 81 -3.54 17.46 11.02
CA ASP A 81 -3.98 18.11 12.26
C ASP A 81 -4.42 17.10 13.35
N GLU A 82 -4.91 15.88 13.01
CA GLU A 82 -5.45 14.92 14.01
C GLU A 82 -5.32 13.42 13.66
N LEU A 83 -4.30 12.97 12.92
CA LEU A 83 -4.13 11.51 12.70
C LEU A 83 -3.59 10.83 13.97
N CYS A 84 -4.49 10.38 14.84
CA CYS A 84 -4.17 9.77 16.14
C CYS A 84 -4.10 8.23 16.16
N GLY A 85 -4.44 7.55 15.06
CA GLY A 85 -4.52 6.09 15.05
C GLY A 85 -4.58 5.43 13.68
N PRO A 86 -4.53 4.10 13.64
CA PRO A 86 -4.51 3.33 12.39
C PRO A 86 -5.83 3.38 11.61
N VAL A 87 -6.95 3.67 12.28
CA VAL A 87 -8.28 3.80 11.64
C VAL A 87 -8.33 5.09 10.81
N GLU A 88 -7.89 6.20 11.38
CA GLU A 88 -7.87 7.49 10.70
C GLU A 88 -6.92 7.47 9.50
N ILE A 89 -5.80 6.74 9.62
CA ILE A 89 -4.87 6.52 8.51
C ILE A 89 -5.53 5.69 7.41
N GLN A 90 -6.25 4.62 7.74
CA GLN A 90 -6.99 3.83 6.75
C GLN A 90 -8.03 4.69 6.03
N ASP A 91 -8.82 5.49 6.76
CA ASP A 91 -9.85 6.36 6.19
C ASP A 91 -9.29 7.39 5.19
N VAL A 92 -8.07 7.89 5.43
CA VAL A 92 -7.36 8.77 4.49
C VAL A 92 -6.89 7.98 3.26
N LEU A 93 -6.33 6.79 3.47
CA LEU A 93 -5.78 5.96 2.40
C LEU A 93 -6.87 5.39 1.48
N ASP A 94 -8.06 5.09 1.99
CA ASP A 94 -9.22 4.62 1.21
C ASP A 94 -9.72 5.66 0.18
N ARG A 95 -9.38 6.93 0.38
CA ARG A 95 -9.73 8.02 -0.55
C ARG A 95 -8.74 8.14 -1.70
N VAL A 96 -7.55 7.54 -1.59
CA VAL A 96 -6.53 7.57 -2.64
C VAL A 96 -7.00 6.74 -3.83
N ARG A 97 -6.68 7.22 -5.04
CA ARG A 97 -7.03 6.55 -6.29
C ARG A 97 -5.75 6.24 -7.04
N PHE A 98 -5.43 4.96 -7.13
CA PHE A 98 -4.21 4.51 -7.81
C PHE A 98 -4.42 4.35 -9.31
N SER A 99 -3.35 4.58 -10.06
CA SER A 99 -3.24 4.15 -11.45
C SER A 99 -2.99 2.64 -11.51
N ASP A 100 -3.37 2.00 -12.62
CA ASP A 100 -3.06 0.60 -12.91
C ASP A 100 -3.46 -0.40 -11.79
N VAL A 101 -4.58 -0.13 -11.11
CA VAL A 101 -5.12 -0.97 -10.02
C VAL A 101 -5.32 -2.40 -10.50
N VAL A 102 -4.83 -3.34 -9.70
CA VAL A 102 -5.11 -4.75 -9.85
C VAL A 102 -6.27 -5.09 -8.91
N PRO A 103 -7.42 -5.57 -9.43
CA PRO A 103 -8.51 -6.00 -8.58
C PRO A 103 -8.07 -7.15 -7.68
N ASP A 104 -8.30 -7.00 -6.38
CA ASP A 104 -8.21 -8.11 -5.45
C ASP A 104 -9.32 -9.10 -5.81
N GLY A 105 -8.98 -10.34 -6.12
CA GLY A 105 -9.92 -11.37 -6.55
C GLY A 105 -10.97 -11.79 -5.51
N GLN A 106 -11.23 -10.98 -4.48
CA GLN A 106 -12.40 -11.13 -3.62
C GLN A 106 -13.64 -10.79 -4.46
N SER A 107 -14.20 -11.84 -5.06
CA SER A 107 -15.60 -11.81 -5.50
C SER A 107 -16.43 -11.36 -4.29
N PRO A 108 -17.39 -10.43 -4.43
CA PRO A 108 -18.27 -10.12 -3.32
C PRO A 108 -18.93 -11.43 -2.88
N THR A 109 -18.70 -11.82 -1.62
CA THR A 109 -19.49 -12.86 -0.97
C THR A 109 -20.95 -12.47 -1.12
N ARG A 110 -21.67 -13.25 -1.93
CA ARG A 110 -23.10 -13.13 -2.16
C ARG A 110 -23.84 -14.01 -1.16
#